data_AF-A0A2S4LJE8-F1
#
_entry.id   AF-A0A2S4LJE8-F1
#
_cell.length_a   1.000
_cell.length_b   1.000
_cell.length_c   1.000
_cell.angle_alpha   90.00
_cell.angle_beta   90.00
_cell.angle_gamma   90.00
#
_symmetry.space_group_name_H-M   'P 1'
#
loop_
_entity.id
_entity.type
_entity.pdbx_description
1 polymer ?
#
loop_
_entity_poly.entity_id
_entity_poly.type
_entity_poly.pdbx_seq_one_letter_code
_entity_poly.pdbx_strand_id
1 'polypeptide(L)' 'MNVIDLQSVRDAREQAAFEAYVSAKAVADETLRILDMAAAVKAWNAFVELTCPTAREQEGLLG' A
#
# COMPACT_ATOMS: atom_id res chain seq x y z
N MET A 1 21.52 -4.27 21.99
CA MET A 1 20.38 -5.14 21.63
C MET A 1 19.40 -4.28 20.87
N ASN A 2 19.42 -4.36 19.53
CA ASN A 2 18.62 -3.48 18.67
C ASN A 2 17.21 -4.08 18.61
N VAL A 3 16.28 -3.54 19.39
CA VAL A 3 14.87 -3.90 19.29
C VAL A 3 14.38 -3.29 17.99
N ILE A 4 14.26 -4.12 16.95
CA ILE A 4 13.64 -3.70 15.70
C ILE A 4 12.17 -3.45 16.04
N ASP A 5 11.79 -2.17 16.02
CA ASP A 5 10.40 -1.79 16.14
C ASP A 5 9.66 -2.24 14.87
N LEU A 6 9.03 -3.40 14.97
CA LEU A 6 8.26 -4.00 13.88
C LEU A 6 7.08 -3.12 13.46
N GLN A 7 6.57 -2.28 14.37
CA GLN A 7 5.52 -1.33 14.06
C GLN A 7 6.08 -0.18 13.23
N SER A 8 7.20 0.43 13.63
CA SER A 8 7.86 1.47 12.83
C SER A 8 8.25 0.98 11.43
N VAL A 9 8.71 -0.28 11.30
CA VAL A 9 9.01 -0.89 9.99
C VAL A 9 7.75 -1.08 9.15
N ARG A 10 6.62 -1.44 9.77
CA ARG A 10 5.33 -1.57 9.09
C ARG A 10 4.83 -0.20 8.61
N ASP A 11 4.83 0.80 9.49
CA ASP A 11 4.39 2.16 9.17
C ASP A 11 5.22 2.76 8.03
N ALA A 12 6.54 2.54 8.03
CA ALA A 12 7.42 2.98 6.95
C ALA A 12 7.09 2.30 5.60
N ARG A 13 6.69 1.02 5.61
CA ARG A 13 6.28 0.30 4.40
C ARG A 13 4.93 0.78 3.87
N GLU A 14 3.98 1.02 4.76
CA GLU A 14 2.66 1.57 4.40
C GLU A 14 2.80 2.97 3.79
N GLN A 15 3.60 3.83 4.42
CA GLN A 15 3.90 5.17 3.92
C GLN A 15 4.56 5.13 2.53
N ALA A 16 5.58 4.29 2.34
CA ALA A 16 6.26 4.16 1.05
C ALA A 16 5.32 3.64 -0.05
N ALA A 17 4.42 2.71 0.27
CA ALA A 17 3.43 2.20 -0.68
C ALA A 17 2.40 3.26 -1.05
N PHE A 18 1.97 4.08 -0.09
CA PHE A 18 1.06 5.19 -0.34
C PHE A 18 1.70 6.28 -1.22
N GLU A 19 2.96 6.64 -0.95
CA GLU A 19 3.72 7.60 -1.76
C GLU A 19 3.88 7.11 -3.21
N ALA A 20 4.16 5.83 -3.41
CA ALA A 20 4.23 5.22 -4.73
C ALA A 20 2.88 5.31 -5.47
N TYR A 21 1.76 5.07 -4.79
CA TYR A 21 0.43 5.26 -5.35
C TYR A 21 0.16 6.72 -5.74
N VAL A 22 0.43 7.68 -4.85
CA VAL A 22 0.21 9.11 -5.12
C VAL A 22 1.00 9.56 -6.35
N SER A 23 2.26 9.13 -6.46
CA SER A 23 3.09 9.44 -7.63
C SER A 23 2.53 8.81 -8.91
N ALA A 24 2.11 7.54 -8.87
CA ALA A 24 1.56 6.86 -10.04
C ALA A 24 0.21 7.46 -10.47
N LYS A 25 -0.62 7.87 -9.49
CA LYS A 25 -1.90 8.55 -9.75
C LYS A 25 -1.69 9.93 -10.39
N ALA A 26 -0.72 10.71 -9.92
CA ALA A 26 -0.41 12.01 -10.51
C ALA A 26 -0.05 11.87 -12.01
N VAL A 27 0.79 10.88 -12.35
CA VAL A 27 1.13 10.58 -13.74
C VAL A 27 -0.09 10.12 -14.53
N ALA A 28 -0.91 9.22 -13.98
CA ALA A 28 -2.10 8.73 -14.64
C ALA A 28 -3.13 9.85 -14.93
N ASP A 29 -3.31 10.77 -13.99
CA ASP A 29 -4.21 11.92 -14.12
C ASP A 29 -3.67 12.93 -15.15
N GLU A 30 -2.34 13.05 -15.31
CA GLU A 30 -1.70 13.90 -16.32
C GLU A 30 -1.77 13.30 -17.73
N THR A 31 -1.44 12.02 -17.89
CA THR A 31 -1.29 11.40 -19.22
C THR A 31 -2.59 10.84 -19.79
N LEU A 32 -3.55 10.49 -18.91
CA LEU A 32 -4.78 9.77 -19.24
C LEU A 32 -4.56 8.45 -20.00
N ARG A 33 -3.36 7.89 -19.94
CA ARG A 33 -3.04 6.62 -20.61
C ARG A 33 -3.50 5.47 -19.75
N ILE A 34 -4.13 4.48 -20.39
CA ILE A 34 -4.59 3.25 -19.72
C ILE A 34 -3.45 2.53 -18.99
N LEU A 35 -2.23 2.55 -19.53
CA LEU A 35 -1.06 1.93 -18.90
C LEU A 35 -0.66 2.62 -17.59
N ASP A 36 -0.75 3.95 -17.54
CA ASP A 36 -0.42 4.72 -16.34
C ASP A 36 -1.51 4.56 -15.27
N MET A 37 -2.79 4.50 -15.70
CA MET A 37 -3.91 4.13 -14.83
C MET A 37 -3.73 2.73 -14.24
N ALA A 38 -3.31 1.75 -15.04
CA ALA A 38 -3.05 0.39 -14.56
C ALA A 38 -1.89 0.35 -13.56
N ALA A 39 -0.83 1.16 -13.77
CA ALA A 39 0.25 1.30 -12.80
C ALA A 39 -0.24 1.91 -11.47
N ALA A 40 -1.11 2.92 -11.52
CA ALA A 40 -1.72 3.51 -10.32
C ALA A 40 -2.60 2.50 -9.55
N VAL A 41 -3.41 1.70 -10.26
CA VAL A 41 -4.22 0.62 -9.65
C VAL A 41 -3.33 -0.44 -9.00
N LYS A 42 -2.24 -0.83 -9.65
CA LYS A 42 -1.29 -1.80 -9.08
C LYS A 42 -0.64 -1.26 -7.79
N ALA A 43 -0.24 0.00 -7.78
CA ALA A 43 0.32 0.65 -6.59
C ALA A 43 -0.71 0.76 -5.45
N TRP A 44 -1.97 1.06 -5.80
CA TRP A 44 -3.07 1.07 -4.83
C TRP A 44 -3.29 -0.30 -4.19
N ASN A 45 -3.33 -1.38 -4.98
CA ASN A 45 -3.52 -2.72 -4.45
C ASN A 45 -2.38 -3.12 -3.50
N ALA A 46 -1.13 -2.77 -3.82
CA ALA A 46 0.01 -3.03 -2.95
C ALA A 46 -0.10 -2.29 -1.60
N PHE A 47 -0.62 -1.06 -1.59
CA PHE A 47 -0.92 -0.34 -0.35
C PHE A 47 -2.04 -1.03 0.45
N VAL A 48 -3.14 -1.39 -0.22
CA VAL A 48 -4.28 -2.07 0.42
C VAL A 48 -3.86 -3.39 1.05
N GLU A 49 -3.02 -4.18 0.39
CA GLU A 49 -2.49 -5.45 0.95
C GLU A 49 -1.66 -5.25 2.22
N LEU A 50 -1.01 -4.10 2.39
CA LEU A 50 -0.24 -3.78 3.60
C LEU A 50 -1.12 -3.25 4.74
N THR A 51 -2.17 -2.49 4.39
CA THR A 51 -3.04 -1.83 5.38
C THR A 51 -4.24 -2.66 5.81
N CYS A 52 -4.75 -3.53 4.94
CA CYS A 52 -5.90 -4.38 5.27
C CYS A 52 -5.41 -5.66 5.98
N PRO A 53 -6.01 -6.02 7.14
CA PRO A 53 -5.79 -7.33 7.72
C PRO A 53 -6.23 -8.38 6.70
N THR A 54 -5.38 -9.38 6.48
CA THR A 54 -5.71 -10.52 5.61
C THR A 54 -6.98 -11.21 6.13
N ALA A 55 -7.73 -11.90 5.26
CA ALA A 55 -8.94 -12.65 5.68
C ALA A 55 -8.67 -13.57 6.90
N ARG A 56 -7.45 -14.09 7.01
CA ARG A 56 -6.95 -14.91 8.12
C ARG A 56 -6.72 -14.13 9.42
N GLU A 57 -6.38 -12.84 9.35
CA GLU A 57 -6.27 -11.95 10.52
C GLU A 57 -7.63 -11.38 10.94
N GLN A 58 -8.57 -11.24 10.00
CA GLN A 58 -9.96 -10.85 10.31
C GLN A 58 -10.70 -11.92 11.13
N GLU A 59 -10.49 -13.21 10.84
CA GLU A 59 -11.07 -14.32 11.64
C GLU A 59 -10.58 -14.31 13.10
N GLY A 60 -9.34 -13.86 13.36
CA GLY A 60 -8.80 -13.73 14.72
C GLY A 60 -9.28 -12.49 15.49
N LEU A 61 -9.83 -11.48 14.81
CA LEU A 61 -10.37 -10.25 15.40
C LEU A 61 -11.88 -10.34 15.68
N LEU A 62 -12.58 -11.25 15.00
CA LEU A 62 -14.01 -11.54 15.18
C LEU A 62 -14.27 -12.78 16.05
N GLY A 63 -13.21 -13.40 16.58
CA GLY A 63 -13.25 -14.52 17.53
C GLY A 63 -13.41 -14.08 18.97
#